data_AF-A0A450ZQS7-F1
#
_entry.id   AF-A0A450ZQS7-F1
#
_cell.length_a   1.000
_cell.length_b   1.000
_cell.length_c   1.000
_cell.angle_alpha   90.00
_cell.angle_beta   90.00
_cell.angle_gamma   90.00
#
_symmetry.space_group_name_H-M   'P 1'
#
loop_
_entity.id
_entity.type
_entity.pdbx_description
1 polymer ?
#
loop_
_entity_poly.entity_id
_entity_poly.type
_entity_poly.pdbx_seq_one_letter_code
_entity_poly.pdbx_strand_id
1 'polypeptide(L)'
;MSAFREDLAAVVNKTAENNIILVGYSRGGSVVIKAASLLGEKMLGIIGVDIFFTSLESLNPEEQIEEFIKPFKNDFKTQHRKNLSALYSIRKPILIQ
;
A
#
# COMPACT_ATOMS: atom_id res chain seq x y z
N MET A 1 -5.08 4.77 -0.95
CA MET A 1 -3.78 5.38 -0.59
C MET A 1 -3.92 6.84 -0.16
N SER A 2 -4.78 7.66 -0.78
CA SER A 2 -5.09 9.01 -0.27
C SER A 2 -5.59 8.94 1.17
N ALA A 3 -6.71 8.24 1.42
CA ALA A 3 -7.26 8.14 2.79
C ALA A 3 -6.20 7.73 3.82
N PHE A 4 -5.31 6.80 3.47
CA PHE A 4 -4.19 6.39 4.32
C PHE A 4 -3.14 7.48 4.55
N ARG A 5 -2.84 8.33 3.56
CA ARG A 5 -1.91 9.45 3.73
C ARG A 5 -2.55 10.57 4.57
N GLU A 6 -3.84 10.82 4.40
CA GLU A 6 -4.59 11.82 5.18
C GLU A 6 -4.78 11.34 6.62
N ASP A 7 -5.16 10.09 6.82
CA ASP A 7 -5.24 9.45 8.14
C ASP A 7 -3.87 9.50 8.84
N LEU A 8 -2.79 9.18 8.12
CA LEU A 8 -1.44 9.27 8.67
C LEU A 8 -1.07 10.71 9.04
N ALA A 9 -1.34 11.69 8.18
CA ALA A 9 -1.05 13.09 8.48
C ALA A 9 -1.87 13.61 9.67
N ALA A 10 -3.14 13.22 9.77
CA ALA A 10 -4.01 13.57 10.87
C ALA A 10 -3.50 13.03 12.21
N VAL A 11 -3.06 11.76 12.24
CA VAL A 11 -2.46 11.16 13.44
C VAL A 11 -1.19 11.88 13.82
N VAL A 12 -0.27 12.06 12.87
CA VAL A 12 1.02 12.71 13.14
C VAL A 12 0.81 14.13 13.67
N ASN A 13 -0.10 14.91 13.07
CA ASN A 13 -0.41 16.25 13.55
C ASN A 13 -0.99 16.30 14.97
N LYS A 14 -1.63 15.22 15.42
CA LYS A 14 -2.21 15.12 16.75
C LYS A 14 -1.20 14.65 17.81
N THR A 15 -0.20 13.86 17.43
CA THR A 15 0.64 13.13 18.38
C THR A 15 2.11 13.52 18.36
N ALA A 16 2.56 14.16 17.30
CA ALA A 16 3.95 14.54 17.12
C ALA A 16 4.05 16.05 16.88
N GLU A 17 5.07 16.64 17.48
CA GLU A 17 5.33 18.07 17.39
C GLU A 17 6.18 18.35 16.15
N ASN A 18 7.50 18.19 16.27
CA ASN A 18 8.47 18.41 15.20
C ASN A 18 9.49 17.27 15.14
N ASN A 19 10.39 17.33 14.16
CA ASN A 19 11.52 16.43 14.00
C ASN A 19 11.14 14.97 13.73
N ILE A 20 10.26 14.75 12.75
CA ILE A 20 9.58 13.49 12.49
C ILE A 20 10.27 12.72 11.36
N ILE A 21 10.50 11.42 11.55
CA ILE A 21 10.96 10.52 10.50
C ILE A 21 9.85 9.51 10.19
N LEU A 22 9.43 9.44 8.93
CA LEU A 22 8.46 8.44 8.50
C LEU A 22 9.18 7.24 7.88
N VAL A 23 8.81 6.04 8.29
CA VAL A 23 9.41 4.80 7.76
C VAL A 23 8.33 4.02 7.03
N GLY A 24 8.57 3.67 5.77
CA GLY A 24 7.60 2.94 4.93
C GLY A 24 8.23 1.79 4.17
N TYR A 25 7.52 0.66 4.18
CA TYR A 25 7.91 -0.58 3.49
C TYR A 25 6.94 -0.93 2.36
N SER A 26 7.42 -1.44 1.22
CA SER A 26 6.57 -1.88 0.10
C SER A 26 5.50 -0.83 -0.27
N ARG A 27 4.22 -1.21 -0.31
CA ARG A 27 3.08 -0.29 -0.53
C ARG A 27 2.96 0.79 0.55
N GLY A 28 3.40 0.53 1.78
CA GLY A 28 3.49 1.51 2.85
C GLY A 28 4.55 2.58 2.59
N GLY A 29 5.58 2.25 1.82
CA GLY A 29 6.50 3.24 1.24
C GLY A 29 5.77 4.34 0.49
N SER A 30 4.84 3.94 -0.37
CA SER A 30 4.01 4.88 -1.10
C SER A 30 3.11 5.73 -0.18
N VAL A 31 2.67 5.20 0.96
CA VAL A 31 1.85 5.94 1.94
C VAL A 31 2.68 7.02 2.62
N VAL A 32 3.86 6.68 3.16
CA VAL A 32 4.68 7.63 3.91
C VAL A 32 5.27 8.72 3.04
N ILE A 33 5.68 8.38 1.81
CA ILE A 33 6.14 9.36 0.82
C ILE A 33 5.05 10.38 0.54
N LYS A 34 3.80 9.91 0.40
CA LYS A 34 2.65 10.79 0.12
C LYS A 34 2.18 11.58 1.33
N ALA A 35 2.41 11.08 2.54
CA ALA A 35 2.03 11.78 3.78
C ALA A 35 3.05 12.85 4.16
N ALA A 36 4.33 12.66 3.84
CA ALA A 36 5.38 13.61 4.18
C ALA A 36 5.12 15.04 3.66
N SER A 37 4.52 15.19 2.46
CA SER A 37 4.16 16.51 1.93
C SER A 37 3.05 17.22 2.70
N LEU A 38 2.20 16.47 3.43
CA LEU A 38 1.17 17.04 4.31
C LEU A 38 1.72 17.47 5.67
N LEU A 39 2.92 17.01 6.02
CA LEU A 39 3.55 17.25 7.32
C LEU A 39 4.60 18.36 7.29
N GLY A 40 5.07 18.71 6.09
CA GLY A 40 5.88 19.91 5.85
C GLY A 40 7.12 19.97 6.74
N GLU A 41 7.33 21.13 7.37
CA GLU A 41 8.52 21.43 8.18
C GLU A 41 8.68 20.56 9.43
N LYS A 42 7.65 19.81 9.82
CA LYS A 42 7.74 18.87 10.95
C LYS A 42 8.63 17.67 10.62
N MET A 43 8.94 17.41 9.35
CA MET A 43 9.64 16.22 8.88
C MET A 43 11.16 16.40 8.80
N LEU A 44 11.92 15.46 9.36
CA LEU A 44 13.36 15.30 9.12
C LEU A 44 13.68 14.40 7.94
N GLY A 45 12.82 13.45 7.60
CA GLY A 45 13.07 12.57 6.47
C GLY A 45 12.16 11.36 6.37
N ILE A 46 12.37 10.59 5.30
CA ILE A 46 11.67 9.33 5.03
C ILE A 46 12.70 8.21 4.92
N ILE A 47 12.41 7.07 5.54
CA ILE A 47 13.16 5.83 5.33
C ILE A 47 12.26 4.88 4.52
N GLY A 48 12.65 4.65 3.27
CA GLY A 48 12.01 3.69 2.38
C GLY A 48 12.72 2.34 2.44
N VAL A 49 11.99 1.27 2.76
CA VAL A 49 12.54 -0.09 2.80
C VAL A 49 11.84 -0.94 1.74
N ASP A 50 12.56 -1.42 0.73
CA ASP A 50 12.00 -2.30 -0.32
C ASP A 50 10.70 -1.77 -0.94
N ILE A 51 10.67 -0.45 -1.15
CA ILE A 51 9.49 0.30 -1.60
C ILE A 51 9.43 0.40 -3.12
N PHE A 52 10.56 0.15 -3.78
CA PHE A 52 10.69 0.10 -5.23
C PHE A 52 10.90 -1.36 -5.61
N PHE A 53 9.80 -2.02 -5.96
CA PHE A 53 9.89 -3.32 -6.60
C PHE A 53 10.49 -3.13 -8.00
N THR A 54 11.78 -3.44 -8.18
CA THR A 54 12.23 -3.96 -9.48
C THR A 54 11.66 -5.37 -9.55
N SER A 55 10.91 -5.68 -10.61
CA SER A 55 10.35 -7.01 -10.83
C SER A 55 11.45 -8.03 -10.58
N LEU A 56 11.21 -8.97 -9.66
CA LEU A 56 12.04 -10.16 -9.48
C LEU A 56 12.15 -10.82 -10.87
N GLU A 57 13.24 -10.57 -11.56
CA GLU A 57 13.67 -11.34 -12.71
C GLU A 57 13.83 -12.77 -12.21
N SER A 58 12.83 -13.62 -12.43
CA SER A 58 12.93 -15.10 -12.53
C SER A 58 11.61 -15.87 -12.42
N LEU A 59 10.44 -15.27 -12.72
CA LEU A 59 9.25 -16.10 -12.96
C LEU A 59 9.06 -16.30 -14.46
N ASN A 60 9.68 -17.35 -15.02
CA ASN A 60 9.24 -17.98 -16.26
C ASN A 60 9.75 -19.43 -16.37
N PRO A 61 8.95 -20.37 -15.85
CA PRO A 61 8.42 -21.46 -16.66
C PRO A 61 6.93 -21.19 -16.93
N GLU A 62 6.46 -21.38 -18.16
CA GLU A 62 5.05 -21.12 -18.56
C GLU A 62 4.02 -21.71 -17.58
N GLU A 63 4.36 -22.82 -16.94
CA GLU A 63 3.54 -23.48 -15.92
C GLU A 63 3.24 -22.59 -14.71
N GLN A 64 4.18 -21.79 -14.20
CA GLN A 64 3.95 -20.93 -13.04
C GLN A 64 3.00 -19.77 -13.37
N ILE A 65 3.08 -19.27 -14.60
CA ILE A 65 2.16 -18.27 -15.11
C ILE A 65 0.78 -18.89 -15.29
N GLU A 66 0.72 -20.09 -15.85
CA GLU A 66 -0.55 -20.76 -16.06
C GLU A 66 -1.24 -21.08 -14.73
N GLU A 67 -0.51 -21.56 -13.72
CA GLU A 67 -1.03 -21.82 -12.38
C GLU A 67 -1.52 -20.54 -11.69
N PHE A 68 -0.76 -19.45 -11.78
CA PHE A 68 -1.20 -18.16 -11.22
C PHE A 68 -2.50 -17.68 -11.86
N ILE A 69 -2.67 -17.89 -13.17
CA ILE A 69 -3.82 -17.38 -13.94
C ILE A 69 -5.03 -18.31 -13.88
N LYS A 70 -4.83 -19.61 -13.70
CA LYS A 70 -5.89 -20.63 -13.68
C LYS A 70 -7.08 -20.30 -12.76
N PRO A 71 -6.91 -19.90 -11.48
CA PRO A 71 -8.05 -19.56 -10.63
C PRO A 71 -8.81 -18.33 -11.13
N PHE A 72 -8.13 -17.41 -11.83
CA PHE A 72 -8.78 -16.26 -12.45
C PHE A 72 -9.53 -16.65 -13.74
N LYS A 73 -9.07 -17.65 -14.50
CA LYS A 73 -9.81 -18.22 -15.64
C LYS A 73 -11.10 -18.91 -15.18
N ASN A 74 -11.08 -19.56 -14.02
CA ASN A 74 -12.21 -20.32 -13.50
C ASN A 74 -13.28 -19.44 -12.84
N ASP A 75 -12.89 -18.50 -11.97
CA ASP A 75 -13.79 -17.50 -11.41
C ASP A 75 -13.03 -16.20 -11.17
N PHE A 76 -13.03 -15.38 -12.20
CA PHE A 76 -12.37 -14.10 -12.17
C PHE A 76 -12.90 -13.20 -11.05
N LYS A 77 -14.22 -13.11 -10.85
CA LYS A 77 -14.83 -12.11 -9.95
C LYS A 77 -14.48 -12.39 -8.50
N THR A 78 -14.57 -13.65 -8.10
CA THR A 78 -14.23 -14.07 -6.75
C THR A 78 -12.72 -13.97 -6.52
N GLN A 79 -11.90 -14.40 -7.49
CA GLN A 79 -10.45 -14.37 -7.36
C GLN A 79 -9.89 -12.95 -7.38
N HIS A 80 -10.46 -12.09 -8.21
CA HIS A 80 -10.07 -10.70 -8.30
C HIS A 80 -10.46 -9.91 -7.04
N ARG A 81 -11.64 -10.15 -6.44
CA ARG A 81 -11.97 -9.57 -5.13
C ARG A 81 -11.06 -10.09 -4.03
N LYS A 82 -10.76 -11.38 -4.03
CA LYS A 82 -9.77 -11.96 -3.13
C LYS A 82 -8.42 -11.24 -3.25
N ASN A 83 -7.99 -10.88 -4.47
CA ASN A 83 -6.74 -10.16 -4.70
C ASN A 83 -6.78 -8.66 -4.48
N LEU A 84 -7.88 -7.97 -4.76
CA LEU A 84 -8.04 -6.56 -4.42
C LEU A 84 -8.16 -6.36 -2.90
N SER A 85 -8.86 -7.27 -2.23
CA SER A 85 -8.78 -7.41 -0.78
C SER A 85 -7.33 -7.67 -0.35
N ALA A 86 -6.58 -8.49 -1.07
CA ALA A 86 -5.16 -8.73 -0.76
C ALA A 86 -4.24 -7.53 -1.05
N LEU A 87 -4.57 -6.67 -2.02
CA LEU A 87 -3.68 -5.61 -2.51
C LEU A 87 -3.92 -4.26 -1.85
N TYR A 88 -5.18 -3.98 -1.51
CA TYR A 88 -5.61 -2.66 -1.05
C TYR A 88 -6.56 -2.69 0.13
N SER A 89 -7.01 -3.85 0.60
CA SER A 89 -8.02 -3.96 1.67
C SER A 89 -9.10 -2.88 1.53
N ILE A 90 -9.82 -2.88 0.41
CA ILE A 90 -11.02 -2.05 0.26
C ILE A 90 -11.89 -2.31 1.49
N ARG A 91 -12.11 -1.28 2.31
CA ARG A 91 -13.01 -1.32 3.47
C ARG A 91 -14.37 -1.83 2.97
N LYS A 92 -15.01 -2.73 3.73
CA LYS A 92 -16.47 -2.90 3.63
C LYS A 92 -17.08 -1.48 3.57
N PRO A 93 -18.05 -1.23 2.68
CA PRO A 93 -18.73 0.06 2.70
C PRO A 93 -19.25 0.29 4.12
N ILE A 94 -19.02 1.51 4.62
CA ILE A 94 -19.68 2.01 5.82
C ILE A 94 -21.17 1.95 5.50
N LEU A 95 -21.85 0.91 5.99
CA LEU A 95 -23.29 0.97 6.18
C LEU A 95 -23.49 1.91 7.35
N ILE A 96 -23.77 3.17 7.04
CA ILE A 96 -24.46 4.06 7.96
C ILE A 96 -25.87 3.44 8.08
N GLN A 97 -26.11 2.74 9.18
CA GLN A 97 -27.47 2.50 9.68
C GLN A 97 -27.98 3.76 10.35
#